data_AF-A0A662U8I4-F1
#
_entry.id   AF-A0A662U8I4-F1
#
_cell.length_a   1.000
_cell.length_b   1.000
_cell.length_c   1.000
_cell.angle_alpha   90.00
_cell.angle_beta   90.00
_cell.angle_gamma   90.00
#
_symmetry.space_group_name_H-M   'P 1'
#
loop_
_entity.id
_entity.type
_entity.pdbx_description
1 polymer ?
#
loop_
_entity_poly.entity_id
_entity_poly.type
_entity_poly.pdbx_seq_one_letter_code
_entity_poly.pdbx_strand_id
1 'polypeptide(L)'
;MTKDKREQMAILQKKRDKIAVAVKNSLMNLKKMGIDAEVITKEDDPDVAFIVIPLDDIIKVIERRCRKAVEQGAKGVEVVAYRESDLLMIRIRK
;
A
#
# COMPACT_ATOMS: atom_id res chain seq x y z
N MET A 1 -32.22 20.08 -20.72
CA MET A 1 -31.29 19.86 -19.60
C MET A 1 -30.73 21.21 -19.15
N THR A 2 -31.05 21.63 -17.92
CA THR A 2 -30.62 22.92 -17.34
C THR A 2 -29.10 22.94 -17.10
N LYS A 3 -28.45 24.10 -17.31
CA LYS A 3 -26.98 24.31 -17.14
C LYS A 3 -26.44 23.75 -15.81
N ASP A 4 -27.24 23.86 -14.75
CA ASP A 4 -26.96 23.40 -13.40
C ASP A 4 -26.62 21.90 -13.30
N LYS A 5 -27.37 21.04 -14.02
CA LYS A 5 -27.12 19.59 -14.04
C LYS A 5 -25.80 19.23 -14.73
N ARG A 6 -25.36 20.02 -15.72
CA ARG A 6 -24.07 19.82 -16.41
C ARG A 6 -22.90 20.23 -15.53
N GLU A 7 -23.04 21.32 -14.77
CA GLU A 7 -22.02 21.77 -13.83
C GLU A 7 -21.86 20.80 -12.66
N GLN A 8 -22.96 20.29 -12.10
CA GLN A 8 -22.91 19.25 -11.06
C GLN A 8 -22.25 17.96 -11.56
N MET A 9 -22.59 17.49 -12.76
CA MET A 9 -21.96 16.32 -13.38
C MET A 9 -20.45 16.54 -13.61
N ALA A 10 -20.04 17.74 -14.04
CA ALA A 10 -18.63 18.06 -14.24
C ALA A 10 -17.84 18.13 -12.91
N ILE A 11 -18.44 18.64 -11.84
CA ILE A 11 -17.85 18.64 -10.49
C ILE A 11 -17.68 17.20 -9.98
N LEU A 12 -18.70 16.37 -10.13
CA LEU A 12 -18.66 14.94 -9.76
C LEU A 12 -17.58 14.19 -10.55
N GLN A 13 -17.49 14.42 -11.86
CA GLN A 13 -16.46 13.82 -12.71
C GLN A 13 -15.05 14.23 -12.26
N LYS A 14 -14.82 15.53 -12.03
CA LYS A 14 -13.51 16.04 -11.54
C LYS A 14 -13.13 15.46 -10.17
N LYS A 15 -14.10 15.24 -9.28
CA LYS A 15 -13.83 14.61 -7.96
C LYS A 15 -13.41 13.15 -8.13
N ARG A 16 -14.12 12.39 -8.97
CA ARG A 16 -13.76 11.00 -9.30
C ARG A 16 -12.36 10.89 -9.90
N ASP A 17 -12.01 11.80 -10.81
CA ASP A 17 -10.68 11.82 -11.43
C ASP A 17 -9.57 12.07 -10.40
N LYS A 18 -9.82 12.94 -9.40
CA LYS A 18 -8.85 13.18 -8.32
C LYS A 18 -8.63 11.96 -7.43
N ILE A 19 -9.70 11.24 -7.06
CA ILE A 19 -9.61 10.02 -6.26
C ILE A 19 -8.85 8.95 -7.03
N ALA A 20 -9.19 8.73 -8.31
CA ALA A 20 -8.51 7.77 -9.17
C ALA A 20 -7.00 8.07 -9.28
N VAL A 21 -6.62 9.34 -9.44
CA VAL A 21 -5.22 9.76 -9.46
C VAL A 21 -4.52 9.51 -8.12
N ALA A 22 -5.16 9.85 -6.99
CA ALA A 22 -4.60 9.63 -5.67
C ALA A 22 -4.35 8.13 -5.40
N VAL A 23 -5.32 7.29 -5.73
CA VAL A 23 -5.24 5.83 -5.59
C VAL A 23 -4.13 5.25 -6.46
N LYS A 24 -4.04 5.67 -7.74
CA LYS A 24 -2.95 5.25 -8.64
C LYS A 24 -1.57 5.64 -8.10
N ASN A 25 -1.44 6.84 -7.55
CA ASN A 25 -0.18 7.31 -6.95
C ASN A 25 0.20 6.47 -5.71
N SER A 26 -0.77 6.14 -4.86
CA SER A 26 -0.56 5.26 -3.70
C SER A 26 -0.07 3.88 -4.11
N LEU A 27 -0.71 3.24 -5.10
CA LEU A 27 -0.26 1.95 -5.65
C LEU A 27 1.16 2.01 -6.20
N MET A 28 1.49 3.07 -6.93
CA MET A 28 2.84 3.24 -7.48
C MET A 28 3.90 3.36 -6.38
N ASN A 29 3.59 4.06 -5.28
CA ASN A 29 4.48 4.20 -4.15
C ASN A 29 4.67 2.87 -3.40
N LEU A 30 3.59 2.12 -3.19
CA LEU A 30 3.65 0.77 -2.60
C LEU A 30 4.49 -0.18 -3.47
N LYS A 31 4.30 -0.16 -4.79
CA LYS A 31 5.10 -0.95 -5.73
C LYS A 31 6.59 -0.60 -5.69
N LYS A 32 6.94 0.69 -5.57
CA LYS A 32 8.35 1.12 -5.37
C LYS A 32 8.94 0.60 -4.05
N MET A 33 8.10 0.38 -3.03
CA MET A 33 8.52 -0.26 -1.79
C MET A 33 8.66 -1.79 -1.93
N GLY A 34 8.18 -2.39 -3.02
CA GLY A 34 8.13 -3.84 -3.22
C GLY A 34 6.88 -4.47 -2.61
N ILE A 35 5.80 -3.72 -2.51
CA ILE A 35 4.49 -4.17 -2.05
C ILE A 35 3.55 -4.24 -3.26
N ASP A 36 3.06 -5.43 -3.58
CA ASP A 36 2.10 -5.64 -4.66
C ASP A 36 0.67 -5.45 -4.15
N ALA A 37 0.29 -4.18 -4.02
CA ALA A 37 -1.02 -3.79 -3.54
C ALA A 37 -2.04 -3.75 -4.68
N GLU A 38 -3.28 -4.10 -4.37
CA GLU A 38 -4.42 -4.03 -5.28
C GLU A 38 -5.41 -2.96 -4.81
N VAL A 39 -6.28 -2.52 -5.72
CA VAL A 39 -7.36 -1.59 -5.40
C VAL A 39 -8.69 -2.25 -5.69
N ILE A 40 -9.58 -2.19 -4.71
CA ILE A 40 -10.97 -2.62 -4.84
C ILE A 40 -11.84 -1.38 -4.69
N THR A 41 -12.64 -1.08 -5.71
CA THR A 41 -13.68 -0.04 -5.67
C THR A 41 -15.03 -0.69 -5.43
N LYS A 42 -15.90 -0.03 -4.67
CA LYS A 42 -17.29 -0.48 -4.50
C LYS A 42 -18.13 -0.02 -5.67
N GLU A 43 -18.92 -0.92 -6.25
CA GLU A 43 -19.86 -0.57 -7.32
C GLU A 43 -21.00 0.33 -6.82
N ASP A 44 -21.41 0.14 -5.56
CA ASP A 44 -22.48 0.88 -4.87
C ASP A 44 -22.00 2.20 -4.25
N ASP A 45 -20.70 2.38 -4.08
CA ASP A 45 -20.09 3.61 -3.55
C ASP A 45 -18.80 3.97 -4.34
N PRO A 46 -18.94 4.69 -5.47
CA PRO A 46 -17.82 5.02 -6.37
C PRO A 46 -16.85 6.05 -5.78
N ASP A 47 -17.16 6.63 -4.62
CA ASP A 47 -16.28 7.54 -3.90
C ASP A 47 -15.40 6.81 -2.87
N VAL A 48 -15.56 5.49 -2.72
CA VAL A 48 -14.79 4.65 -1.80
C VAL A 48 -13.90 3.66 -2.58
N ALA A 49 -12.61 3.67 -2.24
CA ALA A 49 -11.62 2.72 -2.72
C ALA A 49 -10.87 2.09 -1.54
N PHE A 50 -10.65 0.78 -1.60
CA PHE A 50 -9.85 0.02 -0.66
C PHE A 50 -8.52 -0.32 -1.30
N ILE A 51 -7.42 -0.12 -0.57
CA ILE A 51 -6.11 -0.64 -0.95
C ILE A 51 -5.90 -1.94 -0.19
N VAL A 52 -5.79 -3.04 -0.91
CA VAL A 52 -5.56 -4.36 -0.36
C VAL A 52 -4.07 -4.67 -0.47
N ILE A 53 -3.47 -5.06 0.64
CA ILE A 53 -2.02 -5.29 0.73
C ILE A 53 -1.78 -6.72 1.22
N PRO A 54 -1.04 -7.55 0.49
CA PRO A 54 -0.56 -8.84 0.98
C PRO A 54 0.34 -8.64 2.21
N LEU A 55 0.01 -9.33 3.31
CA LEU A 55 0.80 -9.23 4.55
C LEU A 55 2.25 -9.68 4.33
N ASP A 56 2.47 -10.72 3.52
CA ASP A 56 3.81 -11.24 3.23
C ASP A 56 4.73 -10.17 2.62
N ASP A 57 4.18 -9.25 1.82
CA ASP A 57 4.97 -8.17 1.23
C ASP A 57 5.36 -7.13 2.28
N ILE A 58 4.47 -6.82 3.23
CA ILE A 58 4.80 -5.97 4.38
C ILE A 58 5.93 -6.61 5.19
N ILE A 59 5.82 -7.91 5.46
CA ILE A 59 6.83 -8.68 6.21
C ILE A 59 8.18 -8.62 5.49
N LYS A 60 8.22 -8.89 4.18
CA LYS A 60 9.45 -8.82 3.38
C LYS A 60 10.08 -7.43 3.37
N VAL A 61 9.26 -6.37 3.28
CA VAL A 61 9.75 -4.99 3.33
C VAL A 61 10.43 -4.69 4.67
N ILE A 62 9.81 -5.10 5.77
CA ILE A 62 10.34 -4.90 7.11
C ILE A 62 11.60 -5.74 7.32
N GLU A 63 11.60 -7.02 6.93
CA GLU A 63 12.77 -7.90 6.98
C GLU A 63 13.96 -7.26 6.26
N ARG A 64 13.76 -6.79 5.02
CA ARG A 64 14.82 -6.17 4.23
C ARG A 64 15.36 -4.90 4.87
N ARG A 65 14.51 -4.10 5.53
CA ARG A 65 14.95 -2.89 6.25
C ARG A 65 15.78 -3.26 7.48
N CYS A 66 15.34 -4.23 8.27
CA CYS A 66 16.06 -4.71 9.44
C CYS A 66 17.39 -5.37 9.07
N ARG A 67 17.40 -6.24 8.04
CA ARG A 67 18.62 -6.87 7.52
C ARG A 67 19.67 -5.82 7.14
N LYS A 68 19.29 -4.80 6.37
CA LYS A 68 20.21 -3.72 5.98
C LYS A 68 20.80 -2.97 7.19
N ALA A 69 20.00 -2.73 8.22
CA ALA A 69 20.47 -2.07 9.44
C ALA A 69 21.43 -2.97 10.25
N VAL A 70 21.13 -4.28 10.35
CA VAL A 70 21.95 -5.25 11.08
C VAL A 70 23.27 -5.53 10.36
N GLU A 71 23.26 -5.70 9.05
CA GLU A 71 24.47 -5.94 8.23
C GLU A 71 25.50 -4.80 8.35
N GLN A 72 25.04 -3.56 8.59
CA GLN A 72 25.93 -2.42 8.84
C GLN A 72 26.68 -2.53 10.18
N GLY A 73 26.11 -3.22 11.17
CA GLY A 73 26.67 -3.34 12.52
C GLY A 73 27.33 -4.70 12.82
N ALA A 74 26.91 -5.78 12.17
CA ALA A 74 27.39 -7.13 12.44
C ALA A 74 27.33 -8.02 11.19
N LYS A 75 28.51 -8.44 10.69
CA LYS A 75 28.62 -9.40 9.57
C LYS A 75 28.26 -10.81 10.02
N GLY A 76 27.59 -11.55 9.14
CA GLY A 76 27.21 -12.95 9.36
C GLY A 76 25.95 -13.16 10.19
N VAL A 77 25.24 -12.09 10.55
CA VAL A 77 23.99 -12.17 11.31
C VAL A 77 22.82 -12.43 10.36
N GLU A 78 22.05 -13.47 10.63
CA GLU A 78 20.82 -13.79 9.94
C GLU A 78 19.65 -13.00 10.52
N VAL A 79 18.86 -12.39 9.63
CA VAL A 79 17.63 -11.66 9.97
C VAL A 79 16.47 -12.27 9.19
N VAL A 80 15.45 -12.72 9.91
CA VAL A 80 14.22 -13.30 9.37
C VAL A 80 13.02 -12.63 10.04
N ALA A 81 12.06 -12.15 9.27
CA ALA A 81 10.79 -11.67 9.79
C ALA A 81 9.66 -12.63 9.43
N TYR A 82 8.75 -12.87 10.36
CA TYR A 82 7.61 -13.75 10.16
C TYR A 82 6.44 -13.30 11.03
N ARG A 83 5.25 -13.70 10.64
CA ARG A 83 4.04 -13.47 11.43
C ARG A 83 3.90 -14.55 12.48
N GLU A 84 3.66 -14.14 13.72
CA GLU A 84 3.29 -15.02 14.82
C GLU A 84 1.95 -14.50 15.38
N SER A 85 0.86 -15.21 15.11
CA SER A 85 -0.51 -14.77 15.48
C SER A 85 -0.86 -13.37 14.94
N ASP A 86 -0.98 -12.37 15.80
CA ASP A 86 -1.26 -10.96 15.50
C ASP A 86 0.00 -10.08 15.53
N LEU A 87 1.16 -10.67 15.77
CA LEU A 87 2.44 -9.98 15.87
C LEU A 87 3.33 -10.20 14.64
N LEU A 88 4.15 -9.20 14.35
CA LEU A 88 5.29 -9.33 13.45
C LEU A 88 6.55 -9.59 14.28
N MET A 89 7.10 -10.79 14.17
CA MET A 89 8.32 -11.19 14.85
C MET A 89 9.52 -11.00 13.93
N ILE A 90 10.61 -10.49 14.48
CA ILE A 90 11.89 -10.34 13.77
C ILE A 90 12.93 -11.10 14.58
N ARG A 91 13.39 -12.23 14.03
CA ARG A 91 14.45 -13.04 14.64
C ARG A 91 15.79 -12.64 14.06
N ILE A 92 16.71 -12.32 14.96
CA ILE A 92 18.09 -11.95 14.64
C ILE A 92 18.99 -12.98 15.34
N ARG A 93 19.85 -13.69 14.58
CA ARG A 93 20.80 -14.67 15.14
C ARG A 93 22.16 -14.57 14.45
N LYS A 94 23.22 -14.89 15.19
CA LYS A 94 24.59 -14.97 14.67
C LYS A 94 24.87 -16.35 14.11
#